data_AF-A0A3D3E991-F1
#
_entry.id   AF-A0A3D3E991-F1
#
_cell.length_a   1.000
_cell.length_b   1.000
_cell.length_c   1.000
_cell.angle_alpha   90.00
_cell.angle_beta   90.00
_cell.angle_gamma   90.00
#
_symmetry.space_group_name_H-M   'P 1'
#
loop_
_entity.id
_entity.type
_entity.pdbx_description
1 polymer ?
#
loop_
_entity_poly.entity_id
_entity_poly.type
_entity_poly.pdbx_seq_one_letter_code
_entity_poly.pdbx_strand_id
1 'polypeptide(L)'
;RPRTGLAHSHVGSVHAADEVMALQAARDVYTRRGEGVSIWVVPSASITASDPAQRDENFEPAASKIYRHPSFYDIPDDVGHM
;
A
#
# COMPACT_ATOMS: atom_id res chain seq x y z
N ARG A 1 4.89 -9.67 0.83
CA ARG A 1 3.68 -10.19 0.16
C ARG A 1 3.49 -11.67 0.48
N PRO A 2 2.32 -12.09 0.98
CA PRO A 2 1.99 -13.49 1.20
C PRO A 2 1.72 -14.23 -0.13
N ARG A 3 1.84 -15.56 -0.12
CA ARG A 3 1.70 -16.42 -1.32
C ARG A 3 0.31 -16.34 -1.98
N THR A 4 -0.74 -15.93 -1.26
CA THR A 4 -2.14 -15.90 -1.72
C THR A 4 -2.51 -14.67 -2.57
N GLY A 5 -1.54 -13.91 -3.07
CA GLY A 5 -1.80 -12.89 -4.11
C GLY A 5 -2.28 -11.52 -3.60
N LEU A 6 -2.36 -11.30 -2.29
CA LEU A 6 -2.67 -9.98 -1.70
C LEU A 6 -1.58 -8.93 -1.99
N ALA A 7 -1.87 -7.64 -1.85
CA ALA A 7 -0.89 -6.57 -2.02
C ALA A 7 0.28 -6.66 -1.01
N HIS A 8 1.37 -5.91 -1.24
CA HIS A 8 2.38 -5.69 -0.21
C HIS A 8 1.79 -4.81 0.89
N SER A 9 1.97 -5.23 2.15
CA SER A 9 1.59 -4.47 3.33
C SER A 9 2.83 -4.13 4.13
N HIS A 10 2.87 -2.94 4.73
CA HIS A 10 3.91 -2.57 5.69
C HIS A 10 3.75 -3.42 6.97
N VAL A 11 4.84 -4.06 7.41
CA VAL A 11 4.85 -4.98 8.58
C VAL A 11 5.76 -4.52 9.71
N GLY A 12 6.52 -3.44 9.51
CA GLY A 12 7.43 -2.89 10.50
C GLY A 12 8.72 -2.34 9.91
N SER A 13 9.65 -1.98 10.78
CA SER A 13 10.93 -1.35 10.43
C SER A 13 12.11 -2.11 11.03
N VAL A 14 13.24 -2.07 10.35
CA VAL A 14 14.53 -2.63 10.79
C VAL A 14 15.63 -1.59 10.64
N HIS A 15 16.65 -1.67 11.49
CA HIS A 15 17.89 -0.93 11.29
C HIS A 15 18.91 -1.86 10.62
N ALA A 16 19.56 -1.38 9.56
CA ALA A 16 20.58 -2.10 8.80
C ALA A 16 21.54 -1.09 8.17
N ALA A 17 22.75 -1.55 7.82
CA ALA A 17 23.77 -0.70 7.20
C ALA A 17 23.47 -0.40 5.71
N ASP A 18 22.79 -1.33 5.03
CA ASP A 18 22.44 -1.25 3.61
C ASP A 18 21.17 -2.06 3.30
N GLU A 19 20.69 -1.98 2.07
CA GLU A 19 19.47 -2.67 1.60
C GLU A 19 19.58 -4.20 1.61
N VAL A 20 20.78 -4.75 1.44
CA VAL A 20 21.00 -6.21 1.42
C VAL A 20 20.85 -6.76 2.83
N MET A 21 21.50 -6.13 3.81
CA MET A 21 21.34 -6.46 5.22
C MET A 21 19.89 -6.22 5.69
N ALA A 22 19.24 -5.15 5.22
CA ALA A 22 17.83 -4.89 5.54
C ALA A 22 16.91 -6.02 5.04
N LEU A 23 17.12 -6.52 3.82
CA LEU A 23 16.37 -7.64 3.26
C LEU A 23 16.55 -8.93 4.08
N GLN A 24 17.78 -9.24 4.49
CA GLN A 24 18.09 -10.41 5.31
C GLN A 24 17.41 -10.31 6.69
N ALA A 25 17.55 -9.17 7.37
CA ALA A 25 16.91 -8.93 8.66
C ALA A 25 15.38 -8.99 8.55
N ALA A 26 14.80 -8.36 7.54
CA ALA A 26 13.35 -8.37 7.31
C ALA A 26 12.83 -9.78 7.02
N ARG A 27 13.57 -10.58 6.24
CA ARG A 27 13.26 -11.99 5.99
C ARG A 27 13.19 -12.77 7.31
N ASP A 28 14.21 -12.65 8.15
CA ASP A 28 14.30 -13.43 9.38
C ASP A 28 13.25 -13.01 10.42
N VAL A 29 13.01 -11.71 10.58
CA VAL A 29 12.07 -11.17 11.58
C VAL A 29 10.61 -11.38 11.16
N TYR A 30 10.27 -11.11 9.90
CA TYR A 30 8.85 -10.98 9.49
C TYR A 30 8.29 -12.14 8.67
N THR A 31 9.12 -13.01 8.09
CA THR A 31 8.61 -14.03 7.15
C THR A 31 8.64 -15.47 7.66
N ARG A 32 9.19 -15.70 8.87
CA ARG A 32 9.22 -16.98 9.61
C ARG A 32 9.14 -18.22 8.71
N ARG A 33 10.23 -18.54 7.98
CA ARG A 33 10.39 -19.74 7.14
C ARG A 33 9.42 -19.92 5.97
N GLY A 34 8.86 -18.85 5.39
CA GLY A 34 8.43 -18.89 3.97
C GLY A 34 6.99 -18.49 3.65
N GLU A 35 6.26 -17.83 4.55
CA GLU A 35 4.97 -17.22 4.16
C GLU A 35 5.16 -15.98 3.28
N GLY A 36 6.28 -15.25 3.45
CA GLY A 36 6.64 -14.09 2.63
C GLY A 36 7.44 -14.50 1.39
N VAL A 37 6.83 -14.40 0.20
CA VAL A 37 7.48 -14.76 -1.08
C VAL A 37 8.17 -13.56 -1.73
N SER A 38 7.79 -12.33 -1.34
CA SER A 38 8.38 -11.09 -1.84
C SER A 38 8.44 -10.06 -0.71
N ILE A 39 9.61 -9.43 -0.54
CA ILE A 39 9.89 -8.41 0.48
C ILE A 39 10.33 -7.14 -0.23
N TRP A 40 9.79 -6.01 0.19
CA TRP A 40 10.28 -4.69 -0.18
C TRP A 40 10.95 -4.07 1.03
N VAL A 41 12.13 -3.49 0.81
CA VAL A 41 12.79 -2.62 1.78
C VAL A 41 12.94 -1.26 1.14
N VAL A 42 12.66 -0.21 1.92
CA VAL A 42 12.76 1.18 1.46
C VAL A 42 13.40 1.97 2.60
N PRO A 43 14.47 2.73 2.35
CA PRO A 43 15.03 3.63 3.35
C PRO A 43 13.96 4.63 3.80
N SER A 44 13.84 4.88 5.11
CA SER A 44 12.83 5.80 5.64
C SER A 44 12.94 7.21 5.05
N ALA A 45 14.16 7.66 4.73
CA ALA A 45 14.40 8.96 4.10
C ALA A 45 13.84 9.07 2.67
N SER A 46 13.55 7.95 2.01
CA SER A 46 12.94 7.93 0.67
C SER A 46 11.41 7.95 0.71
N ILE A 47 10.80 7.95 1.91
CA ILE A 47 9.35 7.98 2.10
C ILE A 47 8.93 9.40 2.45
N THR A 48 8.06 9.99 1.63
CA THR A 48 7.39 11.26 1.97
C THR A 48 5.99 10.94 2.49
N ALA A 49 5.68 11.37 3.71
CA ALA A 49 4.36 11.25 4.31
C ALA A 49 3.57 12.55 4.16
N SER A 50 2.25 12.45 3.98
CA SER A 50 1.37 13.62 4.04
C SER A 50 1.26 14.13 5.48
N ASP A 51 1.14 15.45 5.64
CA ASP A 51 0.90 16.06 6.94
C ASP A 51 -0.49 15.68 7.48
N PRO A 52 -0.61 15.06 8.67
CA PRO A 52 -1.90 14.77 9.29
C PRO A 52 -2.79 16.01 9.48
N ALA A 53 -2.21 17.19 9.68
CA ALA A 53 -2.97 18.44 9.84
C ALA A 53 -3.66 18.88 8.54
N GLN A 54 -3.16 18.43 7.38
CA GLN A 54 -3.74 18.73 6.06
C GLN A 54 -4.69 17.62 5.57
N ARG A 55 -5.07 16.67 6.44
CA ARG A 55 -5.91 15.54 6.07
C ARG A 55 -7.23 15.98 5.42
N ASP A 56 -7.91 16.94 6.02
CA ASP A 56 -9.25 17.34 5.58
C ASP A 56 -9.18 17.95 4.17
N GLU A 57 -8.22 18.85 3.92
CA GLU A 57 -8.00 19.43 2.60
C GLU A 57 -7.65 18.37 1.55
N ASN A 58 -6.78 17.42 1.90
CA ASN A 58 -6.28 16.41 0.97
C ASN A 58 -7.31 15.32 0.64
N PHE A 59 -8.21 14.97 1.57
CA PHE A 59 -9.05 13.76 1.45
C PHE A 59 -10.56 13.99 1.55
N GLU A 60 -11.05 15.05 2.21
CA GLU A 60 -12.49 15.34 2.35
C GLU A 60 -13.21 15.53 0.99
N PRO A 61 -12.59 16.11 -0.06
CA PRO A 61 -13.23 16.23 -1.37
C PRO A 61 -13.61 14.87 -2.00
N ALA A 62 -12.88 13.80 -1.65
CA ALA A 62 -13.19 12.45 -2.12
C ALA A 62 -14.43 11.87 -1.40
N ALA A 63 -14.65 12.23 -0.14
CA ALA A 63 -15.80 11.77 0.65
C ALA A 63 -17.09 12.54 0.34
N SER A 64 -17.00 13.85 0.06
CA SER A 64 -18.18 14.70 -0.16
C SER A 64 -18.77 14.62 -1.58
N LYS A 65 -18.00 14.16 -2.57
CA LYS A 65 -18.41 14.12 -3.99
C LYS A 65 -18.68 12.69 -4.48
N ILE A 66 -19.42 11.92 -3.69
CA ILE A 66 -19.76 10.52 -3.99
C ILE A 66 -20.41 10.31 -5.37
N TYR A 67 -21.13 11.31 -5.90
CA TYR A 67 -21.72 11.25 -7.25
C TYR A 67 -20.71 11.06 -8.39
N ARG A 68 -19.40 11.25 -8.12
CA ARG A 68 -18.31 11.01 -9.08
C ARG A 68 -17.87 9.54 -9.10
N HIS A 69 -18.33 8.71 -8.16
CA HIS A 69 -17.99 7.31 -8.14
C HIS A 69 -18.64 6.59 -9.33
N PRO A 70 -17.93 5.67 -10.01
CA PRO A 70 -18.48 4.92 -11.15
C PRO A 70 -19.82 4.23 -10.85
N SER A 71 -20.03 3.83 -9.60
CA SER A 71 -21.25 3.17 -9.13
C SER A 71 -22.51 4.04 -9.13
N PHE A 72 -22.39 5.36 -9.30
CA PHE A 72 -23.52 6.30 -9.32
C PHE A 72 -23.94 6.74 -10.74
N TYR A 73 -23.25 6.25 -11.78
CA TYR A 73 -23.69 6.46 -13.16
C TYR A 73 -24.60 5.31 -13.58
N ASP A 74 -25.76 5.63 -14.16
CA ASP A 74 -26.53 4.66 -14.92
C ASP A 74 -25.76 4.32 -16.19
N ILE A 75 -25.15 3.14 -16.22
CA ILE A 75 -24.45 2.62 -17.39
C ILE A 75 -25.50 1.95 -18.29
N PRO A 76 -25.70 2.43 -19.54
CA PRO A 76 -26.61 1.78 -20.46
C PRO A 76 -26.20 0.32 -20.74
N ASP A 77 -27.17 -0.58 -20.85
CA ASP A 77 -26.95 -2.02 -21.04
C ASP A 77 -26.08 -2.34 -22.27
N ASP A 78 -26.12 -1.46 -23.27
CA ASP A 78 -25.39 -1.50 -24.54
C ASP A 78 -23.89 -1.23 -24.41
N VAL A 79 -23.40 -0.74 -23.26
CA VAL A 79 -21.97 -0.48 -23.02
C VAL A 79 -21.21 -1.75 -22.59
N GLY A 80 -21.91 -2.81 -22.20
CA GLY A 80 -21.30 -4.08 -21.74
C GLY A 80 -20.59 -3.97 -20.38
N HIS A 81 -19.83 -5.01 -20.00
CA HIS A 81 -19.10 -5.04 -18.72
C HIS A 81 -17.70 -4.40 -18.88
N MET A 82 -17.37 -3.39 -18.05
CA MET A 82 -16.00 -2.88 -17.85
C MET A 82 -15.22 -3.73 -16.85
#